data_AF-A0AA97ANR2-F1
#
_entry.id   AF-A0AA97ANR2-F1
#
_cell.length_a   1.000
_cell.length_b   1.000
_cell.length_c   1.000
_cell.angle_alpha   90.00
_cell.angle_beta   90.00
_cell.angle_gamma   90.00
#
_symmetry.space_group_name_H-M   'P 1'
#
loop_
_entity.id
_entity.type
_entity.pdbx_description
1 polymer ?
#
loop_
_entity_poly.entity_id
_entity_poly.type
_entity_poly.pdbx_seq_one_letter_code
_entity_poly.pdbx_strand_id
1 'polypeptide(L)'
;MKRSLSEHGTTVIAKNTKEYQAKRINVLSLTKAELFSRRKNWQSARTSIRNHASRIYLASGGRKQCAICGYSLHIEICHRKPVSQFSDHALISEINAFSNLIALCPNHHWELDNGLLLLKELDAGLGVAPSDRSV
;
A
#
# COMPACT_ATOMS: atom_id res chain seq x y z
N MET A 1 52.54 -2.22 -0.33
CA MET A 1 51.32 -3.04 -0.11
C MET A 1 50.99 -3.06 1.36
N LYS A 2 49.85 -2.45 1.74
CA LYS A 2 48.99 -2.67 2.93
C LYS A 2 48.12 -1.41 3.06
N ARG A 3 46.93 -1.44 2.42
CA ARG A 3 45.87 -0.45 2.65
C ARG A 3 45.19 -0.84 3.96
N SER A 4 45.33 -0.02 4.99
CA SER A 4 44.57 -0.17 6.24
C SER A 4 43.23 0.55 6.11
N LEU A 5 42.16 -0.13 6.53
CA LEU A 5 40.78 0.33 6.60
C LEU A 5 40.53 1.13 7.90
N SER A 6 39.37 1.81 7.93
CA SER A 6 38.69 2.52 9.04
C SER A 6 39.08 4.01 9.17
N GLU A 7 38.19 5.00 9.38
CA GLU A 7 36.92 5.03 10.10
C GLU A 7 35.99 6.11 9.47
N HIS A 8 34.77 5.75 9.09
CA HIS A 8 33.69 6.73 8.85
C HIS A 8 32.62 6.50 9.91
N GLY A 9 32.92 6.96 11.13
CA GLY A 9 31.98 7.00 12.23
C GLY A 9 30.80 7.90 11.87
N THR A 10 29.66 7.29 11.55
CA THR A 10 28.39 8.03 11.44
C THR A 10 27.85 8.21 12.85
N THR A 11 27.88 9.44 13.37
CA THR A 11 27.21 9.82 14.61
C THR A 11 25.70 9.67 14.46
N VAL A 12 25.14 8.59 14.99
CA VAL A 12 23.69 8.41 15.09
C VAL A 12 23.19 9.28 16.24
N ILE A 13 22.68 10.48 15.91
CA ILE A 13 21.99 11.33 16.89
C ILE A 13 20.71 10.60 17.32
N ALA A 14 20.70 10.06 18.53
CA ALA A 14 19.53 9.46 19.16
C ALA A 14 18.47 10.55 19.40
N LYS A 15 17.51 10.68 18.47
CA LYS A 15 16.39 11.60 18.60
C LYS A 15 15.52 11.15 19.78
N ASN A 16 15.30 12.06 20.74
CA ASN A 16 14.50 11.83 21.94
C ASN A 16 13.10 11.31 21.56
N THR A 17 12.82 10.06 21.89
CA THR A 17 11.70 9.28 21.35
C THR A 17 10.34 9.78 21.83
N LYS A 18 10.23 10.39 23.00
CA LYS A 18 8.93 10.84 23.57
C LYS A 18 8.32 12.04 22.83
N GLU A 19 9.13 13.04 22.49
CA GLU A 19 8.69 14.22 21.73
C GLU A 19 8.35 13.87 20.27
N TYR A 20 9.08 12.89 19.70
CA TYR A 20 8.83 12.39 18.34
C TYR A 20 7.50 11.63 18.23
N GLN A 21 7.08 10.89 19.26
CA GLN A 21 5.78 10.20 19.26
C GLN A 21 4.59 11.17 19.39
N ALA A 22 4.73 12.23 20.20
CA ALA A 22 3.66 13.22 20.43
C ALA A 22 3.29 14.05 19.19
N LYS A 23 4.17 14.13 18.19
CA LYS A 23 3.96 14.83 16.91
C LYS A 23 3.55 13.91 15.74
N ARG A 24 3.19 12.65 15.99
CA ARG A 24 2.74 11.75 14.92
C ARG A 24 1.36 12.16 14.43
N ILE A 25 1.35 12.93 13.34
CA ILE A 25 0.14 13.21 12.57
C ILE A 25 -0.55 11.89 12.24
N ASN A 26 -1.82 11.77 12.63
CA ASN A 26 -2.65 10.66 12.21
C ASN A 26 -2.92 10.82 10.70
N VAL A 27 -2.26 10.01 9.88
CA VAL A 27 -2.39 10.06 8.42
C VAL A 27 -3.84 9.81 7.99
N LEU A 28 -4.60 9.03 8.77
CA LEU A 28 -5.98 8.64 8.45
C LEU A 28 -6.97 9.79 8.56
N SER A 29 -6.68 10.81 9.36
CA SER A 29 -7.54 11.99 9.50
C SER A 29 -7.25 13.08 8.47
N LEU A 30 -6.28 12.86 7.57
CA LEU A 30 -5.97 13.78 6.48
C LEU A 30 -6.83 13.47 5.27
N THR A 31 -7.13 14.50 4.49
CA THR A 31 -7.57 14.36 3.12
C THR A 31 -6.41 13.95 2.20
N LYS A 32 -6.74 13.46 1.01
CA LYS A 32 -5.77 13.17 -0.05
C LYS A 32 -4.91 14.41 -0.34
N ALA A 33 -5.54 15.56 -0.62
CA ALA A 33 -4.81 16.80 -0.89
C ALA A 33 -3.84 17.17 0.23
N GLU A 34 -4.29 17.18 1.49
CA GLU A 34 -3.44 17.52 2.63
C GLU A 34 -2.24 16.59 2.76
N LEU A 35 -2.43 15.27 2.57
CA LEU A 35 -1.32 14.33 2.64
C LEU A 35 -0.30 14.61 1.52
N PHE A 36 -0.75 14.85 0.29
CA PHE A 36 0.14 15.11 -0.83
C PHE A 36 0.86 16.46 -0.69
N SER A 37 0.23 17.49 -0.13
CA SER A 37 0.87 18.78 0.15
C SER A 37 1.88 18.73 1.30
N ARG A 38 1.67 17.87 2.32
CA ARG A 38 2.57 17.75 3.48
C ARG A 38 3.85 16.95 3.20
N ARG A 39 3.93 16.24 2.08
CA ARG A 39 5.05 15.35 1.76
C ARG A 39 5.96 16.01 0.72
N LYS A 40 7.27 15.73 0.83
CA LYS A 40 8.29 16.30 -0.06
C LYS A 40 8.02 16.00 -1.54
N ASN A 41 7.53 14.80 -1.83
CA ASN A 41 7.21 14.38 -3.18
C ASN A 41 6.06 13.38 -3.17
N TRP A 42 5.48 13.19 -4.35
CA TRP A 42 4.36 12.29 -4.57
C TRP A 42 4.68 10.84 -4.20
N GLN A 43 5.93 10.39 -4.41
CA GLN A 43 6.37 9.04 -4.04
C GLN A 43 6.32 8.82 -2.51
N SER A 44 6.67 9.84 -1.72
CA SER A 44 6.60 9.80 -0.27
C SER A 44 5.16 9.71 0.23
N ALA A 45 4.24 10.45 -0.39
CA ALA A 45 2.81 10.35 -0.09
C ALA A 45 2.27 8.95 -0.43
N ARG A 46 2.56 8.44 -1.63
CA ARG A 46 2.17 7.08 -2.05
C ARG A 46 2.69 5.99 -1.12
N THR A 47 3.96 6.08 -0.73
CA THR A 47 4.57 5.15 0.22
C THR A 47 3.86 5.17 1.57
N SER A 48 3.47 6.36 2.05
CA SER A 48 2.70 6.53 3.28
C SER A 48 1.34 5.84 3.20
N ILE A 49 0.62 6.00 2.09
CA ILE A 49 -0.70 5.37 1.85
C ILE A 49 -0.55 3.86 1.84
N ARG A 50 0.36 3.32 1.00
CA ARG A 50 0.60 1.88 0.86
C ARG A 50 0.97 1.21 2.19
N ASN A 51 1.90 1.80 2.93
CA ASN A 51 2.33 1.25 4.21
C ASN A 51 1.18 1.23 5.24
N HIS A 52 0.27 2.21 5.19
CA HIS A 52 -0.93 2.20 6.02
C HIS A 52 -1.94 1.16 5.57
N ALA A 53 -2.19 1.04 4.26
CA ALA A 53 -3.06 0.01 3.69
C ALA A 53 -2.64 -1.39 4.13
N SER A 54 -1.35 -1.72 4.01
CA SER A 54 -0.83 -3.03 4.46
C SER A 54 -1.06 -3.28 5.95
N ARG A 55 -0.87 -2.25 6.80
CA ARG A 55 -1.13 -2.38 8.25
C ARG A 55 -2.61 -2.59 8.55
N ILE A 56 -3.49 -1.81 7.94
CA ILE A 56 -4.94 -1.90 8.14
C ILE A 56 -5.45 -3.26 7.69
N TYR A 57 -5.04 -3.72 6.51
CA TYR A 57 -5.44 -5.02 5.99
C TYR A 57 -5.07 -6.16 6.94
N LEU A 58 -3.81 -6.19 7.39
CA LEU A 58 -3.33 -7.23 8.30
C LEU A 58 -3.97 -7.14 9.69
N ALA A 59 -4.12 -5.94 10.24
CA ALA A 59 -4.75 -5.72 11.54
C ALA A 59 -6.25 -6.09 11.54
N SER A 60 -6.91 -6.00 10.38
CA SER A 60 -8.31 -6.38 10.20
C SER A 60 -8.51 -7.87 9.92
N GLY A 61 -7.45 -8.69 10.02
CA GLY A 61 -7.52 -10.14 9.78
C GLY A 61 -7.46 -10.55 8.31
N GLY A 62 -7.01 -9.65 7.43
CA GLY A 62 -6.86 -9.95 6.00
C GLY A 62 -5.93 -11.12 5.74
N ARG A 63 -6.34 -12.03 4.85
CA ARG A 63 -5.57 -13.22 4.50
C ARG A 63 -4.31 -12.84 3.74
N LYS A 64 -3.16 -13.42 4.12
CA LYS A 64 -1.87 -13.21 3.44
C LYS A 64 -1.71 -14.08 2.20
N GLN A 65 -2.70 -14.04 1.31
CA GLN A 65 -2.67 -14.78 0.05
C GLN A 65 -3.39 -13.97 -1.04
N CYS A 66 -3.01 -14.20 -2.28
CA CYS A 66 -3.70 -13.66 -3.44
C CYS A 66 -5.18 -14.08 -3.39
N ALA A 67 -6.07 -13.10 -3.49
CA ALA A 67 -7.51 -13.32 -3.53
C ALA A 67 -7.97 -14.05 -4.80
N ILE A 68 -7.16 -14.02 -5.88
CA ILE A 68 -7.48 -14.68 -7.15
C ILE A 68 -6.97 -16.13 -7.18
N CYS A 69 -5.66 -16.34 -7.04
CA CYS A 69 -5.03 -17.65 -7.23
C CYS A 69 -4.55 -18.33 -5.95
N GLY A 70 -4.70 -17.70 -4.78
CA GLY A 70 -4.27 -18.28 -3.50
C GLY A 70 -2.76 -18.26 -3.23
N TYR A 71 -1.93 -17.74 -4.14
CA TYR A 71 -0.49 -17.60 -3.93
C TYR A 71 -0.16 -16.78 -2.67
N SER A 72 0.65 -17.32 -1.76
CA SER A 72 0.84 -16.77 -0.40
C SER A 72 2.27 -16.36 -0.06
N LEU A 73 3.25 -16.64 -0.91
CA LEU A 73 4.66 -16.34 -0.62
C LEU A 73 5.02 -14.86 -0.81
N HIS A 74 4.49 -14.24 -1.86
CA HIS A 74 4.68 -12.81 -2.12
C HIS A 74 3.35 -12.19 -2.55
N ILE A 75 2.83 -11.34 -1.66
CA ILE A 75 1.58 -10.60 -1.87
C ILE A 75 1.79 -9.10 -1.70
N GLU A 76 0.98 -8.35 -2.42
CA GLU A 76 0.87 -6.91 -2.36
C GLU A 76 -0.56 -6.53 -1.97
N ILE A 77 -0.71 -5.52 -1.11
CA ILE A 77 -2.03 -5.01 -0.73
C ILE A 77 -2.36 -3.87 -1.68
N CYS A 78 -3.30 -4.14 -2.57
CA CYS A 78 -3.74 -3.26 -3.65
C CYS A 78 -5.06 -2.57 -3.27
N HIS A 79 -5.33 -1.44 -3.89
CA HIS A 79 -6.61 -0.74 -3.75
C HIS A 79 -7.57 -1.18 -4.85
N ARG A 80 -8.79 -1.59 -4.49
CA ARG A 80 -9.83 -1.97 -5.47
C ARG A 80 -10.23 -0.79 -6.35
N LYS A 81 -10.48 0.36 -5.72
CA LYS A 81 -10.56 1.67 -6.36
C LYS A 81 -9.19 2.33 -6.21
N PRO A 82 -8.47 2.66 -7.29
CA PRO A 82 -7.15 3.25 -7.19
C PRO A 82 -7.19 4.65 -6.58
N VAL A 83 -6.11 5.03 -5.87
CA VAL A 83 -5.97 6.34 -5.17
C VAL A 83 -6.24 7.53 -6.11
N SER A 84 -5.90 7.42 -7.40
CA SER A 84 -6.12 8.46 -8.40
C SER A 84 -7.59 8.74 -8.70
N GLN A 85 -8.50 7.78 -8.44
CA GLN A 85 -9.94 7.93 -8.66
C GLN A 85 -10.70 8.50 -7.45
N PHE A 86 -10.01 8.77 -6.34
CA PHE A 86 -10.60 9.47 -5.21
C PHE A 86 -10.51 10.98 -5.40
N SER A 87 -11.48 11.73 -4.85
CA SER A 87 -11.42 13.19 -4.84
C SER A 87 -10.29 13.68 -3.93
N ASP A 88 -9.87 14.92 -4.11
CA ASP A 88 -8.84 15.56 -3.28
C ASP A 88 -9.28 15.74 -1.82
N HIS A 89 -10.60 15.77 -1.58
CA HIS A 89 -11.22 15.85 -0.25
C HIS A 89 -11.43 14.48 0.40
N ALA A 90 -11.24 13.37 -0.31
CA ALA A 90 -11.38 12.03 0.25
C ALA A 90 -10.37 11.82 1.38
N LEU A 91 -10.83 11.24 2.48
CA LEU A 91 -9.97 10.95 3.63
C LEU A 91 -9.04 9.76 3.33
N ILE A 92 -7.84 9.76 3.89
CA ILE A 92 -6.96 8.60 3.78
C ILE A 92 -7.56 7.37 4.48
N SER A 93 -8.39 7.57 5.52
CA SER A 93 -9.18 6.49 6.13
C SER A 93 -10.16 5.83 5.16
N GLU A 94 -10.80 6.61 4.28
CA GLU A 94 -11.70 6.13 3.23
C GLU A 94 -10.91 5.36 2.16
N ILE A 95 -9.80 5.94 1.70
CA ILE A 95 -8.94 5.30 0.68
C ILE A 95 -8.39 3.96 1.18
N ASN A 96 -7.95 3.91 2.44
CA ASN A 96 -7.40 2.71 3.06
C ASN A 96 -8.42 1.87 3.85
N ALA A 97 -9.72 2.09 3.62
CA ALA A 97 -10.75 1.27 4.24
C ALA A 97 -10.56 -0.20 3.83
N PHE A 98 -10.77 -1.15 4.75
CA PHE A 98 -10.58 -2.58 4.48
C PHE A 98 -11.36 -3.06 3.24
N SER A 99 -12.57 -2.53 3.03
CA SER A 99 -13.41 -2.81 1.86
C SER A 99 -12.78 -2.37 0.53
N ASN A 100 -11.87 -1.39 0.54
CA ASN A 100 -11.13 -0.95 -0.62
C ASN A 100 -9.78 -1.67 -0.79
N LEU A 101 -9.44 -2.62 0.08
CA LEU A 101 -8.16 -3.33 0.03
C LEU A 101 -8.33 -4.77 -0.46
N ILE A 102 -7.33 -5.28 -1.18
CA ILE A 102 -7.28 -6.66 -1.64
C ILE A 102 -5.83 -7.13 -1.66
N ALA A 103 -5.57 -8.36 -1.22
CA ALA A 103 -4.25 -8.99 -1.35
C ALA A 103 -4.14 -9.68 -2.71
N LEU A 104 -3.12 -9.34 -3.49
CA LEU A 104 -2.84 -9.91 -4.81
C LEU A 104 -1.38 -10.36 -4.90
N CYS A 105 -1.08 -11.35 -5.75
CA CYS A 105 0.31 -11.59 -6.15
C CYS A 105 0.73 -10.54 -7.20
N PRO A 106 2.05 -10.39 -7.47
CA PRO A 106 2.53 -9.38 -8.43
C PRO A 106 1.88 -9.47 -9.82
N ASN A 107 1.58 -10.68 -10.30
CA ASN A 107 0.96 -10.88 -11.61
C ASN A 107 -0.47 -10.32 -11.64
N HIS A 108 -1.33 -10.73 -10.69
CA HIS A 108 -2.71 -10.25 -10.65
C HIS A 108 -2.80 -8.77 -10.27
N HIS A 109 -1.84 -8.26 -9.50
CA HIS A 109 -1.73 -6.82 -9.27
C HIS A 109 -1.46 -6.06 -10.57
N TRP A 110 -0.51 -6.54 -11.38
CA TRP A 110 -0.24 -5.96 -12.70
C TRP A 110 -1.47 -6.03 -13.61
N GLU A 111 -2.18 -7.16 -13.64
CA GLU A 111 -3.41 -7.31 -14.42
C GLU A 111 -4.51 -6.34 -13.98
N LEU A 112 -4.66 -6.12 -12.67
CA LEU A 112 -5.62 -5.15 -12.13
C LEU A 112 -5.26 -3.73 -12.58
N ASP A 113 -4.01 -3.32 -12.42
CA ASP A 113 -3.54 -1.98 -12.77
C ASP A 113 -3.66 -1.69 -14.28
N ASN A 114 -3.61 -2.73 -15.12
CA ASN A 114 -3.76 -2.64 -16.57
C ASN A 114 -5.19 -2.90 -17.07
N GLY A 115 -6.16 -3.05 -16.15
CA GLY A 115 -7.57 -3.27 -16.51
C GLY A 115 -7.86 -4.63 -17.16
N LEU A 116 -6.96 -5.60 -16.99
CA LEU A 116 -7.10 -6.98 -17.46
C LEU A 116 -7.86 -7.86 -16.46
N LEU A 117 -7.83 -7.47 -15.18
CA LEU A 117 -8.57 -8.12 -14.11
C LEU A 117 -9.73 -7.23 -13.65
N LEU A 118 -10.96 -7.72 -13.79
CA LEU A 118 -12.16 -7.02 -13.31
C LEU A 118 -12.62 -7.61 -11.97
N LEU A 119 -12.43 -6.84 -10.89
CA LEU A 119 -12.77 -7.29 -9.53
C LEU A 119 -14.29 -7.49 -9.29
N LYS A 120 -15.16 -7.03 -10.20
CA LYS A 120 -16.62 -7.18 -10.07
C LYS A 120 -17.07 -8.63 -9.96
N GLU A 121 -16.26 -9.56 -10.44
CA GLU A 121 -16.58 -10.99 -10.48
C GLU A 121 -16.32 -11.68 -9.13
N LEU A 122 -15.40 -11.16 -8.32
CA LEU A 122 -15.07 -11.73 -7.00
C LEU A 122 -16.17 -11.56 -5.96
N ASP A 123 -16.87 -10.43 -5.99
CA ASP A 123 -17.90 -10.12 -4.99
C ASP A 123 -19.21 -10.89 -5.27
N ALA A 124 -19.36 -11.49 -6.46
CA ALA A 124 -20.49 -12.33 -6.84
C ALA A 124 -20.32 -13.82 -6.46
N GLY A 125 -19.20 -14.21 -5.85
CA GLY A 125 -18.91 -15.62 -5.52
C GLY A 125 -18.60 -16.50 -6.73
N LEU A 126 -18.45 -15.90 -7.92
CA LEU A 126 -17.99 -16.57 -9.12
C LEU A 126 -16.46 -16.44 -9.14
N GLY A 127 -15.75 -17.56 -8.97
CA GLY A 127 -14.29 -17.55 -9.14
C GLY A 127 -13.95 -16.91 -10.48
N VAL A 128 -13.06 -15.92 -10.49
CA VAL A 128 -12.63 -15.23 -11.70
C VAL A 128 -12.00 -16.28 -12.62
N ALA A 129 -12.73 -16.72 -13.63
CA ALA A 129 -12.15 -17.47 -14.72
C ALA A 129 -11.20 -16.49 -15.43
N PRO A 130 -9.96 -16.89 -15.77
CA PRO A 130 -9.10 -16.05 -16.59
C PRO A 130 -9.89 -15.66 -17.83
N SER A 131 -10.09 -14.36 -18.04
CA SER A 131 -10.76 -13.85 -19.22
C SER A 131 -10.11 -14.48 -20.44
N ASP A 132 -10.90 -15.19 -21.23
CA ASP A 132 -10.51 -15.93 -22.43
C ASP A 132 -9.54 -15.10 -23.28
N ARG A 133 -8.24 -15.34 -23.09
CA ARG A 133 -7.19 -14.87 -23.99
C ARG A 133 -6.97 -16.00 -24.96
N SER A 134 -7.74 -15.95 -26.03
CA SER A 134 -7.31 -16.50 -27.32
C SER A 134 -5.94 -15.89 -27.66
N VAL A 135 -4.86 -16.62 -27.38
CA VAL A 135 -3.54 -16.43 -27.98
C VAL A 135 -3.11 -17.78 -28.53
#